data_AF-Q0DP50-F1
#
_entry.id   AF-Q0DP50-F1
#
_cell.length_a   1.000
_cell.length_b   1.000
_cell.length_c   1.000
_cell.angle_alpha   90.00
_cell.angle_beta   90.00
_cell.angle_gamma   90.00
#
_symmetry.space_group_name_H-M   'P 1'
#
loop_
_entity.id
_entity.type
_entity.pdbx_description
1 polymer ?
#
loop_
_entity_poly.entity_id
_entity_poly.type
_entity_poly.pdbx_seq_one_letter_code
_entity_poly.pdbx_strand_id
1 'polypeptide(L)'
;MGYAQLVIGPAGSGKSTYCSSLYQHCETVGRTIHMVNLDPAAEHFSYPVSTDIRELISLDDVMEELGMGPNGGLIYCMEHLEDNLDDWLDEQLEGYLDDDYLVFDCPGNFLYSCLCVLNVVVGYVELDYYSYHTWP
;
A
#
# COMPACT_ATOMS: atom_id res chain seq x y z
N MET A 1 6.30 13.79 15.02
CA MET A 1 6.82 13.65 13.64
C MET A 1 6.36 12.30 13.10
N GLY A 2 5.72 12.29 11.92
CA GLY A 2 4.99 11.12 11.42
C GLY A 2 5.96 10.02 11.02
N TYR A 3 5.51 8.77 11.06
CA TYR A 3 6.32 7.63 10.64
C TYR A 3 5.62 6.94 9.48
N ALA A 4 6.38 6.58 8.44
CA ALA A 4 5.89 5.77 7.35
C ALA A 4 6.69 4.46 7.27
N GLN A 5 6.00 3.35 7.04
CA GLN A 5 6.64 2.06 6.78
C GLN A 5 6.10 1.44 5.50
N LEU A 6 7.04 0.99 4.67
CA LEU A 6 6.74 0.22 3.48
C LEU A 6 6.91 -1.28 3.74
N VAL A 7 5.86 -2.07 3.50
CA VAL A 7 5.89 -3.53 3.66
C VAL A 7 5.91 -4.20 2.28
N ILE A 8 7.11 -4.64 1.88
CA ILE A 8 7.37 -5.30 0.59
C ILE A 8 7.92 -6.71 0.77
N GLY A 9 7.65 -7.56 -0.21
CA GLY A 9 8.01 -8.97 -0.20
C GLY A 9 7.17 -9.80 -1.18
N PRO A 10 7.66 -10.96 -1.63
CA PRO A 10 6.97 -11.79 -2.61
C PRO A 10 5.62 -12.31 -2.09
N ALA A 11 4.76 -12.77 -2.99
CA ALA A 11 3.49 -13.40 -2.66
C ALA A 11 3.75 -14.59 -1.70
N GLY A 12 2.96 -14.66 -0.62
CA GLY A 12 3.14 -15.69 0.41
C GLY A 12 4.24 -15.40 1.44
N SER A 13 4.97 -14.28 1.38
CA SER A 13 6.01 -13.94 2.38
C SER A 13 5.46 -13.49 3.73
N GLY A 14 4.15 -13.34 3.88
CA GLY A 14 3.50 -12.97 5.14
C GLY A 14 3.32 -11.47 5.39
N LYS A 15 3.43 -10.61 4.36
CA LYS A 15 3.22 -9.15 4.47
C LYS A 15 1.94 -8.77 5.22
N SER A 16 0.79 -9.25 4.76
CA SER A 16 -0.49 -8.91 5.39
C SER A 16 -0.63 -9.48 6.81
N THR A 17 0.01 -10.62 7.10
CA THR A 17 0.11 -11.15 8.47
C THR A 17 0.94 -10.25 9.38
N TYR A 18 2.03 -9.70 8.85
CA TYR A 18 2.83 -8.70 9.56
C TYR A 18 2.04 -7.42 9.81
N CYS A 19 1.38 -6.88 8.78
CA CYS A 19 0.51 -5.71 8.88
C CYS A 19 -0.57 -5.88 9.96
N SER A 20 -1.22 -7.04 10.00
CA SER A 20 -2.19 -7.39 11.04
C SER A 20 -1.60 -7.37 12.45
N SER A 21 -0.42 -7.99 12.62
CA SER A 21 0.27 -8.06 13.91
C SER A 21 0.75 -6.69 14.37
N LEU A 22 1.23 -5.86 13.44
CA LEU A 22 1.67 -4.49 13.68
C LEU A 22 0.49 -3.61 14.11
N TYR A 23 -0.64 -3.70 13.40
CA TYR A 23 -1.87 -3.00 13.75
C TYR A 23 -2.31 -3.32 15.19
N GLN A 24 -2.41 -4.62 15.53
CA GLN A 24 -2.79 -5.05 16.89
C GLN A 24 -1.81 -4.56 17.96
N HIS A 25 -0.51 -4.53 17.64
CA HIS A 25 0.49 -4.00 18.55
C HIS A 25 0.30 -2.50 18.80
N CYS A 26 0.12 -1.70 17.74
CA CYS A 26 -0.11 -0.26 17.82
C CYS A 26 -1.37 0.08 18.63
N GLU A 27 -2.47 -0.63 18.39
CA GLU A 27 -3.71 -0.51 19.17
C GLU A 27 -3.45 -0.79 20.67
N THR A 28 -2.66 -1.81 20.98
CA THR A 28 -2.35 -2.21 22.36
C THR A 28 -1.53 -1.14 23.10
N VAL A 29 -0.61 -0.47 22.40
CA VAL A 29 0.24 0.58 23.00
C VAL A 29 -0.39 1.98 22.92
N GLY A 30 -1.58 2.10 22.35
CA GLY A 30 -2.29 3.38 22.19
C GLY A 30 -1.66 4.30 21.16
N ARG A 31 -1.04 3.74 20.11
CA ARG A 31 -0.44 4.49 19.01
C ARG A 31 -1.36 4.46 17.80
N THR A 32 -1.72 5.64 17.30
CA THR A 32 -2.50 5.78 16.05
C THR A 32 -1.72 5.19 14.87
N ILE A 33 -2.36 4.30 14.14
CA ILE A 33 -1.82 3.63 12.95
C ILE A 33 -2.85 3.68 11.83
N HIS A 34 -2.39 3.96 10.61
CA HIS A 34 -3.20 3.97 9.40
C HIS A 34 -2.62 3.00 8.40
N MET A 35 -3.49 2.11 7.93
CA MET A 35 -3.12 1.05 7.00
C MET A 35 -3.50 1.50 5.59
N VAL A 36 -2.53 1.61 4.70
CA VAL A 36 -2.73 1.95 3.29
C VAL A 36 -2.55 0.69 2.46
N ASN A 37 -3.60 0.25 1.79
CA ASN A 37 -3.53 -0.86 0.84
C ASN A 37 -3.14 -0.34 -0.55
N LEU A 38 -2.06 -0.88 -1.09
CA LEU A 38 -1.62 -0.65 -2.47
C LEU A 38 -1.76 -1.90 -3.35
N ASP A 39 -2.37 -2.98 -2.86
CA ASP A 39 -2.65 -4.20 -3.64
C ASP A 39 -4.05 -4.17 -4.29
N PRO A 40 -4.15 -3.96 -5.62
CA PRO A 40 -5.44 -3.93 -6.32
C PRO A 40 -6.10 -5.32 -6.43
N ALA A 41 -5.37 -6.40 -6.10
CA ALA A 41 -5.88 -7.76 -6.06
C ALA A 41 -6.19 -8.26 -4.64
N ALA A 42 -6.15 -7.38 -3.62
CA ALA A 42 -6.47 -7.75 -2.26
C ALA A 42 -7.95 -8.16 -2.11
N GLU A 43 -8.20 -9.37 -1.61
CA GLU A 43 -9.55 -9.88 -1.37
C GLU A 43 -10.06 -9.53 0.04
N HIS A 44 -9.20 -9.72 1.05
CA HIS A 44 -9.59 -9.66 2.46
C HIS A 44 -8.48 -9.07 3.35
N PHE A 45 -8.88 -8.22 4.29
CA PHE A 45 -8.00 -7.67 5.32
C PHE A 45 -8.39 -8.17 6.72
N SER A 46 -7.40 -8.29 7.60
CA SER A 46 -7.59 -8.66 9.01
C SER A 46 -7.41 -7.46 9.96
N TYR A 47 -7.37 -6.27 9.39
CA TYR A 47 -7.16 -4.97 10.02
C TYR A 47 -7.98 -3.92 9.25
N PRO A 48 -8.37 -2.80 9.86
CA PRO A 48 -9.05 -1.73 9.15
C PRO A 48 -8.08 -1.04 8.21
N VAL A 49 -8.52 -0.85 6.97
CA VAL A 49 -7.77 -0.11 5.93
C VAL A 49 -8.26 1.34 5.95
N SER A 50 -7.33 2.28 6.07
CA SER A 50 -7.59 3.71 6.07
C SER A 50 -7.68 4.27 4.65
N THR A 51 -6.84 3.76 3.75
CA THR A 51 -6.78 4.16 2.34
C THR A 51 -6.61 2.92 1.49
N ASP A 52 -7.43 2.76 0.45
CA ASP A 52 -7.47 1.54 -0.37
C ASP A 52 -7.41 1.87 -1.86
N ILE A 53 -6.35 1.41 -2.54
CA ILE A 53 -6.20 1.58 -3.99
C ILE A 53 -7.39 1.06 -4.79
N ARG A 54 -8.15 0.09 -4.26
CA ARG A 54 -9.32 -0.47 -4.96
C ARG A 54 -10.44 0.55 -5.15
N GLU A 55 -10.43 1.67 -4.41
CA GLU A 55 -11.33 2.81 -4.64
C GLU A 55 -10.94 3.64 -5.87
N LEU A 56 -9.65 3.62 -6.24
CA LEU A 56 -9.13 4.20 -7.48
C LEU A 56 -9.22 3.21 -8.64
N ILE A 57 -8.70 2.00 -8.45
CA ILE A 57 -8.68 0.94 -9.46
C ILE A 57 -8.54 -0.45 -8.82
N SER A 58 -9.39 -1.39 -9.20
CA SER A 58 -9.33 -2.79 -8.76
C SER A 58 -8.94 -3.73 -9.92
N LEU A 59 -8.30 -4.85 -9.58
CA LEU A 59 -7.94 -5.85 -10.60
C LEU A 59 -9.19 -6.47 -11.25
N ASP A 60 -10.24 -6.72 -10.45
CA ASP A 60 -11.47 -7.35 -10.92
C ASP A 60 -12.17 -6.48 -11.96
N ASP A 61 -12.31 -5.17 -11.69
CA ASP A 61 -12.94 -4.24 -12.63
C ASP A 61 -12.15 -4.15 -13.95
N VAL A 62 -10.82 -4.10 -13.87
CA VAL A 62 -9.95 -4.07 -15.05
C VAL A 62 -10.07 -5.34 -15.88
N MET A 63 -10.16 -6.50 -15.24
CA MET A 63 -10.34 -7.78 -15.92
C MET A 63 -11.72 -7.88 -16.59
N GLU A 64 -12.77 -7.41 -15.92
CA GLU A 64 -14.13 -7.44 -16.45
C GLU A 64 -14.35 -6.43 -17.59
N GLU A 65 -13.88 -5.19 -17.44
CA GLU A 65 -14.13 -4.11 -18.39
C GLU A 65 -13.20 -4.16 -19.61
N LEU A 66 -11.91 -4.47 -19.40
CA LEU A 66 -10.91 -4.44 -20.47
C LEU A 66 -10.62 -5.83 -21.06
N GLY A 67 -11.21 -6.89 -20.49
CA GLY A 67 -10.99 -8.27 -20.94
C GLY A 67 -9.55 -8.75 -20.77
N MET A 68 -8.80 -8.13 -19.85
CA MET A 68 -7.41 -8.46 -19.59
C MET A 68 -7.28 -9.73 -18.75
N GLY A 69 -6.20 -10.47 -18.94
CA GLY A 69 -5.80 -11.53 -18.00
C GLY A 69 -5.20 -10.94 -16.72
N PRO A 70 -5.13 -11.71 -15.61
CA PRO A 70 -4.76 -11.19 -14.29
C PRO A 70 -3.40 -10.49 -14.24
N ASN A 71 -2.40 -11.00 -14.96
CA ASN A 71 -1.09 -10.33 -15.02
C ASN A 71 -1.13 -9.01 -15.80
N GLY A 72 -1.90 -8.95 -16.89
CA GLY A 72 -2.06 -7.74 -17.68
C GLY A 72 -2.87 -6.68 -16.95
N GLY A 73 -3.94 -7.10 -16.27
CA GLY A 73 -4.74 -6.25 -15.42
C GLY A 73 -3.92 -5.66 -14.27
N LEU A 74 -3.08 -6.46 -13.60
CA LEU A 74 -2.20 -5.97 -12.55
C LEU A 74 -1.23 -4.89 -13.05
N ILE A 75 -0.63 -5.08 -14.22
CA ILE A 75 0.26 -4.06 -14.82
C ILE A 75 -0.53 -2.78 -15.07
N TYR A 76 -1.72 -2.89 -15.65
CA TYR A 76 -2.59 -1.74 -15.91
C TYR A 76 -2.99 -1.01 -14.62
N CYS A 77 -3.34 -1.73 -13.54
CA CYS A 77 -3.63 -1.12 -12.25
C CYS A 77 -2.45 -0.31 -11.72
N MET A 78 -1.22 -0.84 -11.84
CA MET A 78 -0.02 -0.13 -11.36
C MET A 78 0.32 1.08 -12.21
N GLU A 79 0.16 1.00 -13.55
CA GLU A 79 0.33 2.14 -14.45
C GLU A 79 -0.70 3.24 -14.14
N HIS A 80 -1.96 2.87 -13.93
CA HIS A 80 -3.00 3.83 -13.56
C HIS A 80 -2.74 4.48 -12.19
N LEU A 81 -2.24 3.71 -11.22
CA LEU A 81 -1.80 4.27 -9.94
C LEU A 81 -0.68 5.29 -10.16
N GLU A 82 0.37 4.95 -10.91
CA GLU A 82 1.52 5.84 -11.15
C GLU A 82 1.09 7.17 -11.80
N ASP A 83 0.14 7.13 -12.75
CA ASP A 83 -0.37 8.33 -13.43
C ASP A 83 -1.24 9.23 -12.54
N ASN A 84 -1.87 8.70 -11.49
CA ASN A 84 -2.81 9.43 -10.62
C ASN A 84 -2.31 9.56 -9.18
N LEU A 85 -1.09 9.11 -8.92
CA LEU A 85 -0.61 8.88 -7.57
C LEU A 85 -0.56 10.17 -6.75
N ASP A 86 0.05 11.21 -7.32
CA ASP A 86 0.28 12.46 -6.62
C ASP A 86 -1.05 13.05 -6.15
N ASP A 87 -2.02 13.17 -7.06
CA ASP A 87 -3.33 13.72 -6.75
C ASP A 87 -4.13 12.83 -5.78
N TRP A 88 -4.19 11.51 -6.04
CA TRP A 88 -4.99 10.60 -5.22
C TRP A 88 -4.42 10.45 -3.82
N LEU A 89 -3.10 10.24 -3.69
CA LEU A 89 -2.49 10.01 -2.39
C LEU A 89 -2.48 11.29 -1.56
N ASP A 90 -2.33 12.48 -2.15
CA ASP A 90 -2.39 13.75 -1.40
C ASP A 90 -3.79 13.95 -0.80
N GLU A 91 -4.85 13.66 -1.56
CA GLU A 91 -6.23 13.72 -1.07
C GLU A 91 -6.48 12.70 0.05
N GLN A 92 -6.02 11.46 -0.14
CA GLN A 92 -6.19 10.40 0.86
C GLN A 92 -5.37 10.65 2.13
N LEU A 93 -4.25 11.36 1.99
CA LEU A 93 -3.38 11.73 3.10
C LEU A 93 -3.73 13.08 3.75
N GLU A 94 -4.71 13.80 3.22
CA GLU A 94 -5.14 15.08 3.77
C GLU A 94 -5.70 14.91 5.19
N GLY A 95 -5.03 15.51 6.18
CA GLY A 95 -5.47 15.49 7.57
C GLY A 95 -4.78 14.46 8.47
N TYR A 96 -3.84 13.66 7.97
CA TYR A 96 -2.94 12.91 8.85
C TYR A 96 -2.04 13.86 9.64
N LEU A 97 -1.89 13.57 10.93
CA LEU A 97 -1.19 14.41 11.88
C LEU A 97 0.29 14.08 11.93
N ASP A 98 1.06 15.04 12.41
CA ASP A 98 2.49 14.91 12.65
C ASP A 98 2.87 13.74 13.58
N ASP A 99 1.98 12.99 14.25
CA ASP A 99 2.39 11.86 15.11
C ASP A 99 1.82 10.50 14.66
N ASP A 100 1.20 10.46 13.48
CA ASP A 100 0.56 9.27 12.94
C ASP A 100 1.58 8.28 12.36
N TYR A 101 1.22 6.99 12.36
CA TYR A 101 2.02 5.92 11.77
C TYR A 101 1.32 5.35 10.54
N LEU A 102 1.86 5.64 9.35
CA LEU A 102 1.40 5.11 8.08
C LEU A 102 2.10 3.79 7.76
N VAL A 103 1.34 2.77 7.38
CA VAL A 103 1.88 1.47 6.95
C VAL A 103 1.29 1.11 5.59
N PHE A 104 2.16 0.99 4.59
CA PHE A 104 1.79 0.65 3.21
C PHE A 104 1.94 -0.86 2.98
N ASP A 105 0.84 -1.58 2.80
CA ASP A 105 0.82 -3.00 2.39
C ASP A 105 0.84 -3.08 0.85
N CYS A 106 1.89 -3.68 0.31
CA CYS A 106 2.17 -3.66 -1.13
C CYS A 106 1.82 -4.98 -1.83
N PRO A 107 1.57 -4.94 -3.15
CA PRO A 107 1.29 -6.13 -3.93
C PRO A 107 2.38 -7.20 -3.78
N GLY A 108 1.97 -8.48 -3.73
CA GLY A 108 2.91 -9.60 -3.61
C GLY A 108 3.64 -9.98 -4.90
N ASN A 109 3.19 -9.51 -6.06
CA ASN A 109 3.75 -9.92 -7.34
C ASN A 109 5.00 -9.08 -7.71
N PHE A 110 6.11 -9.77 -7.98
CA PHE A 110 7.44 -9.18 -8.22
C PHE A 110 7.54 -8.40 -9.55
N LEU A 111 6.59 -8.58 -10.46
CA LEU A 111 6.57 -7.91 -11.75
C LEU A 111 6.11 -6.46 -11.57
N TYR A 112 7.02 -5.50 -11.76
CA TYR A 112 6.78 -4.04 -11.80
C TYR A 112 6.37 -3.32 -10.52
N SER A 113 5.62 -3.96 -9.62
CA SER A 113 5.07 -3.31 -8.42
C SER A 113 6.12 -2.65 -7.54
N CYS A 114 7.33 -3.23 -7.46
CA CYS A 114 8.42 -2.71 -6.65
C CYS A 114 8.88 -1.31 -7.08
N LEU A 115 8.86 -0.97 -8.38
CA LEU A 115 9.37 0.32 -8.86
C LEU A 115 8.34 1.45 -8.65
N CYS A 116 7.07 1.22 -8.99
CA CYS A 116 6.00 2.19 -8.80
C CYS A 116 5.83 2.49 -7.30
N VAL A 117 5.81 1.46 -6.44
CA VAL A 117 5.73 1.61 -4.99
C VAL A 117 6.94 2.34 -4.39
N LEU A 118 8.15 2.12 -4.92
CA LEU A 118 9.33 2.86 -4.49
C LEU A 118 9.21 4.35 -4.85
N ASN A 119 8.73 4.67 -6.05
CA ASN A 119 8.51 6.07 -6.45
C ASN A 119 7.46 6.75 -5.56
N VAL A 120 6.39 6.03 -5.21
CA VAL A 120 5.35 6.51 -4.27
C VAL A 120 5.96 6.93 -2.94
N VAL A 121 6.76 6.05 -2.35
CA VAL A 121 7.28 6.23 -1.00
C VAL A 121 8.46 7.19 -0.95
N VAL A 122 9.28 7.22 -2.00
CA VAL A 122 10.42 8.14 -2.10
C VAL A 122 9.97 9.57 -2.38
N GLY A 123 8.95 9.76 -3.22
CA GLY A 123 8.38 11.09 -3.51
C GLY A 123 7.67 11.71 -2.30
N TYR A 124 6.92 10.91 -1.53
CA TYR A 124 6.15 11.40 -0.39
C TYR A 124 6.97 11.58 0.89
N VAL A 125 8.05 10.81 1.07
CA VAL A 125 8.76 10.74 2.35
C VAL A 125 10.21 11.22 2.22
N GLU A 126 10.41 12.23 1.38
CA GLU A 126 11.60 13.09 1.39
C GLU A 126 11.66 13.99 2.66
N LEU A 127 11.20 13.47 3.81
CA LEU A 127 11.29 14.06 5.14
C LEU A 127 11.64 12.95 6.15
N ASP A 128 12.94 12.76 6.33
CA ASP A 128 13.62 12.29 7.55
C ASP A 128 13.40 10.85 8.08
N TYR A 129 14.47 10.07 7.92
CA TYR A 129 14.85 8.81 8.60
C TYR A 129 14.00 7.55 8.34
N TYR A 130 14.60 6.59 7.60
CA TYR A 130 13.98 5.31 7.29
C TYR A 130 14.66 4.07 7.88
N SER A 131 13.83 3.12 8.28
CA SER A 131 14.14 1.70 8.47
C SER A 131 13.27 0.86 7.52
N TYR A 132 13.87 0.12 6.59
CA TYR A 132 13.17 -0.84 5.73
C TYR A 132 13.36 -2.27 6.26
N HIS A 133 12.30 -3.06 6.25
CA HIS A 133 12.36 -4.49 6.57
C HIS A 133 12.02 -5.30 5.33
N THR A 134 13.03 -5.98 4.79
CA THR A 134 12.86 -6.99 3.74
C THR A 134 12.60 -8.34 4.39
N TRP A 135 11.48 -8.97 4.04
CA TRP A 135 11.24 -10.36 4.41
C TRP A 135 12.19 -11.28 3.62
N PRO A 136 12.74 -12.34 4.24
CA PRO A 136 13.51 -13.36 3.52
C PRO A 136 12.66 -14.14 2.51
#